data_AF-A0AB37TZ43-F1
#
_entry.id   AF-A0AB37TZ43-F1
#
_cell.length_a   1.000
_cell.length_b   1.000
_cell.length_c   1.000
_cell.angle_alpha   90.00
_cell.angle_beta   90.00
_cell.angle_gamma   90.00
#
_symmetry.space_group_name_H-M   'P 1'
#
loop_
_entity.id
_entity.type
_entity.pdbx_description
1 polymer ?
#
loop_
_entity_poly.entity_id
_entity_poly.type
_entity_poly.pdbx_seq_one_letter_code
_entity_poly.pdbx_strand_id
1 'polypeptide(L)'
;MFGLSELAIILIVVIAVLAAKKLPELTRSAGKSARILKAEARAMKDEERTPAEERGAPRVIQGEAVRREETDGTAGGRGGGERG
;
A
#
# COMPACT_ATOMS: atom_id res chain seq x y z
N MET A 1 30.56 -21.06 24.87
CA MET A 1 30.08 -20.93 23.47
C MET A 1 28.75 -20.19 23.42
N PHE A 2 28.65 -18.99 24.04
CA PHE A 2 27.38 -18.28 24.24
C PHE A 2 27.46 -16.77 23.93
N GLY A 3 28.51 -16.31 23.23
CA GLY A 3 28.66 -14.88 22.90
C GLY A 3 27.92 -14.47 21.64
N LEU A 4 28.23 -15.12 20.51
CA LEU A 4 27.62 -14.78 19.22
C LEU A 4 26.22 -15.36 19.05
N SER A 5 25.97 -16.59 19.52
CA SER A 5 24.69 -17.27 19.32
C SER A 5 23.55 -16.56 20.04
N GLU A 6 23.77 -16.09 21.28
CA GLU A 6 22.78 -15.30 22.02
C GLU A 6 22.50 -13.97 21.30
N LEU A 7 23.56 -13.28 20.85
CA LEU A 7 23.44 -12.00 20.15
C LEU A 7 22.71 -12.16 18.81
N ALA A 8 22.98 -13.24 18.09
CA ALA A 8 22.32 -13.56 16.83
C ALA A 8 20.82 -13.82 17.04
N ILE A 9 20.44 -14.55 18.09
CA ILE A 9 19.04 -14.78 18.42
C ILE A 9 18.34 -13.47 18.79
N ILE A 10 18.96 -12.65 19.65
CA ILE A 10 18.40 -11.33 20.02
C ILE A 10 18.24 -10.44 18.79
N LEU A 11 19.24 -10.41 17.91
CA LEU A 11 19.19 -9.64 16.67
C LEU A 11 18.05 -10.10 15.76
N ILE A 12 17.86 -11.41 15.59
CA ILE A 12 16.74 -11.97 14.82
C ILE A 12 15.40 -11.54 15.42
N VAL A 13 15.25 -11.60 16.74
CA VAL A 13 14.01 -11.19 17.42
C VAL A 13 13.75 -9.70 17.23
N VAL A 14 14.77 -8.85 17.36
CA VAL A 14 14.66 -7.40 17.13
C VAL A 14 14.23 -7.12 15.69
N ILE A 15 14.88 -7.76 14.70
CA ILE A 15 14.51 -7.64 13.30
C ILE A 15 13.08 -8.12 13.07
N ALA A 16 12.66 -9.24 13.66
CA ALA A 16 11.31 -9.78 13.50
C ALA A 16 10.23 -8.82 14.03
N VAL A 17 10.43 -8.22 15.21
CA VAL A 17 9.50 -7.25 15.80
C VAL A 17 9.41 -5.98 14.95
N LEU A 18 10.55 -5.45 14.50
CA LEU A 18 10.58 -4.29 13.62
C LEU A 18 9.95 -4.62 12.26
N ALA A 19 10.24 -5.82 11.75
CA ALA A 19 9.75 -6.28 10.47
C ALA A 19 8.22 -6.40 10.48
N ALA A 20 7.62 -7.00 11.50
CA ALA A 20 6.16 -7.16 11.58
C ALA A 20 5.39 -5.82 11.43
N LYS A 21 5.94 -4.72 11.97
CA LYS A 21 5.30 -3.40 11.90
C LYS A 21 5.73 -2.58 10.68
N LYS A 22 6.97 -2.73 10.21
CA LYS A 22 7.57 -1.90 9.14
C LYS A 22 7.53 -2.56 7.76
N LEU A 23 7.44 -3.89 7.65
CA LEU A 23 7.32 -4.60 6.36
C LEU A 23 6.13 -4.14 5.53
N PRO A 24 4.89 -4.02 6.04
CA PRO A 24 3.77 -3.64 5.18
C PRO A 24 3.95 -2.22 4.61
N GLU A 25 4.51 -1.32 5.40
CA GLU A 25 4.76 0.07 5.01
C GLU A 25 5.92 0.17 3.99
N LEU A 26 7.01 -0.55 4.24
CA LEU A 26 8.17 -0.64 3.35
C LEU A 26 7.81 -1.35 2.05
N THR A 27 7.07 -2.46 2.09
CA THR A 27 6.66 -3.20 0.89
C THR A 27 5.71 -2.37 0.04
N ARG A 28 4.81 -1.60 0.67
CA ARG A 28 3.87 -0.72 -0.06
C ARG A 28 4.59 0.46 -0.73
N SER A 29 5.53 1.10 -0.05
CA SER A 29 6.30 2.22 -0.59
C SER A 29 7.36 1.76 -1.60
N ALA A 30 8.15 0.74 -1.27
CA ALA A 30 9.15 0.14 -2.16
C ALA A 30 8.49 -0.49 -3.39
N GLY A 31 7.32 -1.14 -3.26
CA GLY A 31 6.58 -1.70 -4.39
C GLY A 31 6.11 -0.62 -5.37
N LYS A 32 5.72 0.57 -4.88
CA LYS A 32 5.36 1.71 -5.74
C LYS A 32 6.56 2.22 -6.53
N SER A 33 7.70 2.46 -5.86
CA SER A 33 8.93 2.92 -6.53
C SER A 33 9.52 1.87 -7.45
N ALA A 34 9.52 0.59 -7.05
CA ALA A 34 9.98 -0.52 -7.86
C ALA A 34 9.14 -0.72 -9.13
N ARG A 35 7.83 -0.44 -9.09
CA ARG A 35 6.98 -0.49 -10.28
C ARG A 35 7.35 0.60 -11.28
N ILE A 36 7.66 1.81 -10.80
CA ILE A 36 8.13 2.91 -11.65
C ILE A 36 9.47 2.53 -12.28
N LEU A 37 10.45 2.13 -11.45
CA LEU A 37 11.76 1.73 -11.92
C LEU A 37 11.69 0.54 -12.90
N LYS A 38 10.80 -0.43 -12.67
CA LYS A 38 10.59 -1.58 -13.57
C LYS A 38 9.96 -1.14 -14.89
N ALA A 39 9.07 -0.15 -14.89
CA ALA A 39 8.48 0.38 -16.12
C ALA A 39 9.52 1.16 -16.94
N GLU A 40 10.31 2.01 -16.29
CA GLU A 40 11.42 2.74 -16.93
C GLU A 40 12.51 1.79 -17.43
N ALA A 41 12.90 0.79 -16.63
CA ALA A 41 13.87 -0.22 -17.05
C ALA A 41 13.35 -1.13 -18.17
N ARG A 42 12.03 -1.30 -18.32
CA ARG A 42 11.44 -1.98 -19.47
C ARG A 42 11.45 -1.11 -20.72
N ALA A 43 11.08 0.16 -20.60
CA ALA A 43 11.17 1.11 -21.72
C ALA A 43 12.60 1.16 -22.29
N MET A 44 13.63 1.21 -21.43
CA MET A 44 15.02 1.15 -21.88
C MET A 44 15.38 -0.15 -22.62
N LYS A 45 14.86 -1.30 -22.16
CA LYS A 45 15.10 -2.61 -22.81
C LYS A 45 14.32 -2.77 -24.11
N ASP A 46 13.13 -2.18 -24.18
CA ASP A 46 12.26 -2.24 -25.34
C ASP A 46 12.77 -1.28 -26.44
N GLU A 47 13.33 -0.13 -26.05
CA GLU A 47 14.05 0.79 -26.95
C GLU A 47 15.29 0.13 -27.58
N GLU A 48 15.99 -0.74 -26.83
CA GLU A 48 17.15 -1.49 -27.31
C GLU A 48 16.77 -2.60 -28.33
N ARG A 49 15.49 -2.99 -28.42
CA ARG A 49 15.00 -4.06 -29.31
C ARG A 49 14.20 -3.63 -30.55
N THR A 50 13.96 -2.33 -30.76
CA THR A 50 13.31 -1.75 -31.98
C THR A 50 11.80 -2.04 -32.15
N PRO A 51 11.05 -1.18 -32.87
CA PRO A 51 9.69 -0.78 -32.52
C PRO A 51 8.60 -1.69 -33.10
N ALA A 52 7.44 -1.62 -32.45
CA ALA A 52 6.18 -2.24 -32.82
C ALA A 52 6.00 -3.68 -32.32
N GLU A 53 5.57 -3.82 -31.08
CA GLU A 53 4.37 -4.57 -30.74
C GLU A 53 3.99 -4.25 -29.29
N GLU A 54 2.69 -4.15 -29.03
CA GLU A 54 2.09 -3.99 -27.70
C GLU A 54 2.23 -2.62 -27.01
N ARG A 55 1.37 -1.70 -27.47
CA ARG A 55 0.70 -0.70 -26.63
C ARG A 55 -0.14 -1.37 -25.51
N GLY A 56 0.50 -2.13 -24.64
CA GLY A 56 -0.05 -2.64 -23.40
C GLY A 56 0.13 -1.64 -22.26
N ALA A 57 -0.07 -0.34 -22.51
CA ALA A 57 -0.02 0.65 -21.45
C ALA A 57 -1.17 0.35 -20.47
N PRO A 58 -0.89 0.00 -19.20
CA PRO A 58 -1.93 -0.34 -18.25
C PRO A 58 -2.74 0.95 -18.01
N ARG A 59 -3.98 0.98 -18.50
CA ARG A 59 -4.88 2.11 -18.26
C ARG A 59 -5.18 2.15 -16.77
N VAL A 60 -4.52 3.07 -16.07
CA VAL A 60 -4.73 3.31 -14.63
C VAL A 60 -6.07 4.02 -14.49
N ILE A 61 -7.12 3.25 -14.23
CA ILE A 61 -8.42 3.80 -13.84
C ILE A 61 -8.29 4.24 -12.37
N GLN A 62 -8.41 5.55 -12.14
CA GLN A 62 -8.31 6.15 -10.82
C GLN A 62 -9.59 5.81 -10.04
N GLY A 63 -9.50 4.87 -9.10
CA GLY A 63 -10.60 4.59 -8.18
C GLY A 63 -10.72 5.73 -7.19
N GLU A 64 -11.79 6.53 -7.30
CA GLU A 64 -12.19 7.47 -6.25
C GLU A 64 -12.65 6.64 -5.04
N ALA A 65 -11.90 6.71 -3.94
CA ALA A 65 -12.28 6.06 -2.70
C ALA A 65 -13.42 6.87 -2.06
N VAL A 66 -14.67 6.46 -2.30
CA VAL A 66 -15.83 6.98 -1.58
C VAL A 66 -15.61 6.71 -0.10
N ARG A 67 -15.36 7.76 0.69
CA ARG A 67 -15.40 7.65 2.15
C ARG A 67 -16.84 7.33 2.52
N ARG A 68 -17.06 6.17 3.15
CA ARG A 68 -18.33 5.89 3.79
C ARG A 68 -18.53 6.93 4.88
N GLU A 69 -19.46 7.85 4.64
CA GLU A 69 -19.86 8.82 5.65
C GLU A 69 -20.35 8.08 6.89
N GLU A 70 -19.88 8.57 8.03
CA GLU A 70 -20.24 8.17 9.38
C GLU A 70 -21.68 8.65 9.66
N THR A 71 -22.64 8.00 9.03
CA THR A 71 -24.06 8.14 9.36
C THR A 71 -24.53 6.84 9.98
N ASP A 72 -24.22 6.62 11.25
CA ASP A 72 -25.09 5.75 12.05
C ASP A 72 -25.04 6.10 13.53
N GLY A 73 -26.19 6.56 14.03
CA GLY A 73 -26.53 6.48 15.44
C GLY A 73 -26.54 7.78 16.21
N THR A 74 -27.76 8.23 16.51
CA THR A 74 -28.15 8.98 17.73
C THR A 74 -28.32 10.49 17.56
N ALA A 75 -29.51 10.88 17.09
CA ALA A 75 -30.51 11.57 17.91
C ALA A 75 -31.52 12.22 16.97
N GLY A 76 -32.58 11.47 16.63
CA GLY A 76 -33.78 12.00 15.99
C GLY A 76 -34.43 13.04 16.90
N GLY A 77 -34.06 14.30 16.70
CA GLY A 77 -34.73 15.45 17.28
C GLY A 77 -35.92 15.85 16.42
N ARG A 78 -37.06 16.01 17.09
CA ARG A 78 -38.25 16.79 16.70
C ARG A 78 -39.21 16.14 15.68
N GLY A 79 -40.18 15.41 16.23
CA GLY A 79 -41.53 15.35 15.68
C GLY A 79 -42.44 16.28 16.49
N GLY A 80 -42.56 17.53 16.07
CA GLY A 80 -43.55 18.47 16.60
C GLY A 80 -44.93 18.09 16.09
N GLY A 81 -45.83 17.73 17.01
CA GLY A 81 -47.18 17.31 16.68
C GLY A 81 -48.08 17.42 17.91
N GLU A 82 -48.36 18.66 18.32
CA GLU A 82 -49.45 18.94 19.27
C GLU A 82 -50.42 19.90 18.60
N ARG A 83 -51.61 19.36 18.38
CA ARG A 83 -52.77 19.99 17.76
C ARG A 83 -53.47 20.82 18.83
N GLY A 84 -53.79 22.06 18.49
CA GLY A 84 -54.66 22.96 19.25
C GLY A 84 -55.38 23.87 18.27
#